data_AF-A0A530GVC3-F1
#
_entry.id   AF-A0A530GVC3-F1
#
_cell.length_a   1.000
_cell.length_b   1.000
_cell.length_c   1.000
_cell.angle_alpha   90.00
_cell.angle_beta   90.00
_cell.angle_gamma   90.00
#
_symmetry.space_group_name_H-M   'P 1'
#
loop_
_entity.id
_entity.type
_entity.pdbx_description
1 polymer ?
#
loop_
_entity_poly.entity_id
_entity_poly.type
_entity_poly.pdbx_seq_one_letter_code
_entity_poly.pdbx_strand_id
1 'polypeptide(L)'
;MLRPVHALVLSCLALTPIAGAALGAQASSEKSDDAAKKAADDAAKKAALAEAISVCDRGASVPLDPEAKAPPVQYGALFPQDFDLTKLKTLADKCQAAMLGAPQEKRLTLEWLRVQVALNQPGLAFLLPQIKLIAEGGSPEANYLLYEVYSVHRRDGADAGPLPVSRDMALEALQKAGAAGHLTALETLLR
;
A
#
# COMPACT_ATOMS: atom_id res chain seq x y z
N MET A 1 37.36 19.85 50.48
CA MET A 1 38.65 19.78 49.78
C MET A 1 38.49 20.40 48.40
N LEU A 2 39.39 21.34 48.10
CA LEU A 2 39.64 22.15 46.90
C LEU A 2 38.63 22.20 45.72
N ARG A 3 38.13 23.41 45.46
CA ARG A 3 37.78 23.97 44.12
C ARG A 3 39.09 24.32 43.34
N PRO A 4 39.05 25.00 42.17
CA PRO A 4 38.47 24.72 40.84
C PRO A 4 39.58 24.89 39.75
N VAL A 5 39.31 25.55 38.59
CA VAL A 5 40.22 26.08 37.53
C VAL A 5 40.27 25.21 36.25
N HIS A 6 39.49 25.56 35.22
CA HIS A 6 39.75 26.50 34.09
C HIS A 6 40.84 26.05 33.09
N ALA A 7 40.36 25.77 31.87
CA ALA A 7 40.70 26.42 30.61
C ALA A 7 42.17 26.63 30.17
N LEU A 8 42.39 26.27 28.89
CA LEU A 8 43.43 26.74 27.95
C LEU A 8 44.87 26.33 28.29
N VAL A 9 45.69 25.90 27.33
CA VAL A 9 46.49 26.76 26.43
C VAL A 9 47.12 25.83 25.38
N LEU A 10 46.80 25.95 24.07
CA LEU A 10 47.56 26.64 23.02
C LEU A 10 49.10 26.46 23.02
N SER A 11 49.66 25.75 22.04
CA SER A 11 50.94 26.06 21.34
C SER A 11 51.22 24.96 20.30
N CYS A 12 51.11 25.24 19.00
CA CYS A 12 52.17 25.76 18.13
C CYS A 12 53.36 24.80 17.97
N LEU A 13 53.40 24.08 16.84
CA LEU A 13 54.66 23.69 16.21
C LEU A 13 54.59 24.02 14.72
N ALA A 14 55.68 24.62 14.27
CA ALA A 14 55.80 25.54 13.17
C ALA A 14 55.92 24.87 11.79
N LEU A 15 55.69 25.71 10.79
CA LEU A 15 55.87 25.47 9.35
C LEU A 15 57.21 24.79 9.00
N THR A 16 57.18 23.91 8.00
CA THR A 16 58.10 23.97 6.85
C THR A 16 57.38 23.62 5.54
N PRO A 17 57.82 24.18 4.40
CA PRO A 17 57.02 24.26 3.18
C PRO A 17 57.31 23.07 2.25
N ILE A 18 56.27 22.40 1.76
CA ILE A 18 56.38 21.56 0.58
C ILE A 18 55.53 22.22 -0.50
N ALA A 19 56.21 22.99 -1.34
CA ALA A 19 55.73 23.31 -2.67
C ALA A 19 55.59 21.98 -3.44
N GLY A 20 54.40 21.74 -3.99
CA GLY A 20 54.13 20.53 -4.76
C GLY A 20 52.63 20.29 -4.85
N ALA A 21 51.99 21.02 -5.77
CA ALA A 21 50.59 20.87 -6.12
C ALA A 21 50.20 19.41 -6.34
N ALA A 22 49.20 18.91 -5.59
CA ALA A 22 48.21 17.90 -5.99
C ALA A 22 47.37 17.42 -4.79
N LEU A 23 46.80 18.31 -3.98
CA LEU A 23 45.73 17.94 -3.03
C LEU A 23 44.59 18.96 -3.12
N GLY A 24 43.91 18.95 -4.27
CA GLY A 24 42.71 19.73 -4.50
C GLY A 24 41.57 18.97 -5.18
N ALA A 25 41.76 17.69 -5.51
CA ALA A 25 40.80 16.95 -6.35
C ALA A 25 40.09 15.77 -5.65
N GLN A 26 40.49 15.35 -4.45
CA GLN A 26 39.92 14.13 -3.83
C GLN A 26 38.81 14.37 -2.80
N ALA A 27 38.53 15.61 -2.38
CA ALA A 27 37.43 15.89 -1.46
C ALA A 27 36.11 16.25 -2.15
N SER A 28 36.14 16.52 -3.46
CA SER A 28 34.95 16.90 -4.25
C SER A 28 34.37 15.75 -5.07
N SER A 29 35.11 14.67 -5.30
CA SER A 29 34.63 13.51 -6.06
C SER A 29 33.73 12.61 -5.21
N GLU A 30 34.12 12.24 -3.99
CA GLU A 30 33.33 11.36 -3.13
C GLU A 30 31.94 11.93 -2.81
N LYS A 31 31.86 13.24 -2.52
CA LYS A 31 30.58 13.92 -2.23
C LYS A 31 29.70 14.10 -3.47
N SER A 32 30.30 14.17 -4.65
CA SER A 32 29.60 14.29 -5.93
C SER A 32 29.06 12.94 -6.41
N ASP A 33 29.84 11.87 -6.24
CA ASP A 33 29.47 10.51 -6.61
C ASP A 33 28.32 9.99 -5.71
N ASP A 34 28.33 10.33 -4.42
CA ASP A 34 27.23 10.04 -3.50
C ASP A 34 25.94 10.80 -3.86
N ALA A 35 26.05 12.05 -4.31
CA ALA A 35 24.89 12.85 -4.73
C ALA A 35 24.30 12.34 -6.05
N ALA A 36 25.14 11.97 -7.02
CA ALA A 36 24.70 11.38 -8.28
C ALA A 36 24.04 10.01 -8.07
N LYS A 37 24.62 9.17 -7.21
CA LYS A 37 24.04 7.88 -6.82
C LYS A 37 22.70 8.05 -6.12
N LYS A 38 22.60 8.96 -5.15
CA LYS A 38 21.34 9.26 -4.47
C LYS A 38 20.26 9.76 -5.43
N ALA A 39 20.61 10.62 -6.38
CA ALA A 39 19.67 11.11 -7.39
C ALA A 39 19.17 9.98 -8.31
N ALA A 40 20.05 9.06 -8.72
CA ALA A 40 19.68 7.88 -9.49
C ALA A 40 18.76 6.95 -8.69
N ASP A 41 19.07 6.69 -7.42
CA ASP A 41 18.24 5.86 -6.53
C ASP A 41 16.85 6.49 -6.29
N ASP A 42 16.79 7.80 -6.09
CA ASP A 42 15.53 8.53 -5.90
C ASP A 42 14.67 8.51 -7.18
N ALA A 43 15.31 8.61 -8.36
CA ALA A 43 14.62 8.48 -9.64
C ALA A 43 14.09 7.05 -9.86
N ALA A 44 14.89 6.03 -9.55
CA ALA A 44 14.49 4.62 -9.64
C ALA A 44 13.30 4.31 -8.72
N LYS A 45 13.32 4.81 -7.47
CA LYS A 45 12.20 4.66 -6.52
C LYS A 45 10.92 5.31 -7.03
N LYS A 46 11.00 6.52 -7.60
CA LYS A 46 9.86 7.20 -8.20
C LYS A 46 9.28 6.44 -9.40
N ALA A 47 10.14 5.92 -10.26
CA ALA A 47 9.72 5.10 -11.40
C ALA A 47 9.04 3.81 -10.94
N ALA A 48 9.62 3.12 -9.95
CA ALA A 48 9.03 1.90 -9.38
C ALA A 48 7.66 2.18 -8.72
N LEU A 49 7.50 3.31 -8.03
CA LEU A 49 6.21 3.71 -7.46
C LEU A 49 5.19 4.01 -8.56
N ALA A 50 5.57 4.76 -9.59
CA ALA A 50 4.68 5.07 -10.71
C ALA A 50 4.22 3.81 -11.45
N GLU A 51 5.13 2.83 -11.63
CA GLU A 51 4.79 1.52 -12.18
C GLU A 51 3.82 0.77 -11.27
N ALA A 52 4.08 0.74 -9.95
CA ALA A 52 3.22 0.07 -8.99
C ALA A 52 1.79 0.65 -8.98
N ILE A 53 1.67 1.99 -9.01
CA ILE A 53 0.39 2.68 -9.13
C ILE A 53 -0.31 2.27 -10.43
N SER A 54 0.38 2.34 -11.57
CA SER A 54 -0.20 2.00 -12.88
C SER A 54 -0.67 0.53 -12.98
N VAL A 55 0.05 -0.39 -12.35
CA VAL A 55 -0.34 -1.81 -12.30
C VAL A 55 -1.54 -2.00 -11.38
N CYS A 56 -1.54 -1.37 -10.20
CA CYS A 56 -2.65 -1.46 -9.26
C CYS A 56 -3.94 -0.90 -9.88
N ASP A 57 -3.87 0.31 -10.46
CA ASP A 57 -4.97 0.96 -11.17
C ASP A 57 -5.60 0.02 -12.21
N ARG A 58 -4.80 -0.53 -13.12
CA ARG A 58 -5.33 -1.38 -14.20
C ARG A 58 -5.86 -2.73 -13.71
N GLY A 59 -5.34 -3.24 -12.61
CA GLY A 59 -5.68 -4.56 -12.09
C GLY A 59 -6.81 -4.55 -11.06
N ALA A 60 -6.99 -3.44 -10.33
CA ALA A 60 -7.82 -3.39 -9.14
C ALA A 60 -8.66 -2.11 -9.02
N SER A 61 -8.73 -1.27 -10.06
CA SER A 61 -9.53 -0.03 -10.03
C SER A 61 -10.96 -0.26 -9.59
N VAL A 62 -11.38 0.51 -8.59
CA VAL A 62 -12.61 0.35 -7.82
C VAL A 62 -13.85 0.79 -8.62
N PRO A 63 -14.88 -0.06 -8.74
CA PRO A 63 -16.22 0.31 -9.18
C PRO A 63 -16.79 1.53 -8.46
N LEU A 64 -17.31 2.48 -9.24
CA LEU A 64 -17.99 3.69 -8.76
C LEU A 64 -17.11 4.62 -7.91
N ASP A 65 -15.79 4.42 -7.89
CA ASP A 65 -14.88 5.33 -7.22
C ASP A 65 -14.68 6.59 -8.08
N PRO A 66 -15.07 7.78 -7.58
CA PRO A 66 -14.87 9.03 -8.31
C PRO A 66 -13.38 9.39 -8.48
N GLU A 67 -12.49 8.80 -7.70
CA GLU A 67 -11.04 9.05 -7.77
C GLU A 67 -10.32 8.10 -8.75
N ALA A 68 -11.01 7.09 -9.30
CA ALA A 68 -10.43 6.07 -10.19
C ALA A 68 -9.66 6.68 -11.37
N LYS A 69 -8.47 6.13 -11.66
CA LYS A 69 -7.59 6.57 -12.77
C LYS A 69 -7.51 5.58 -13.93
N ALA A 70 -8.16 4.43 -13.80
CA ALA A 70 -8.31 3.43 -14.84
C ALA A 70 -9.79 3.00 -14.95
N PRO A 71 -10.18 2.30 -16.04
CA PRO A 71 -11.51 1.71 -16.12
C PRO A 71 -11.77 0.75 -14.94
N PRO A 72 -12.99 0.75 -14.37
CA PRO A 72 -13.31 -0.13 -13.25
C PRO A 72 -13.10 -1.62 -13.58
N VAL A 73 -12.47 -2.33 -12.66
CA VAL A 73 -12.37 -3.80 -12.69
C VAL A 73 -13.45 -4.35 -11.77
N GLN A 74 -14.37 -5.16 -12.31
CA GLN A 74 -15.39 -5.81 -11.47
C GLN A 74 -14.74 -6.83 -10.54
N TYR A 75 -15.25 -6.97 -9.32
CA TYR A 75 -14.60 -7.81 -8.31
C TYR A 75 -14.40 -9.26 -8.75
N GLY A 76 -15.40 -9.87 -9.39
CA GLY A 76 -15.28 -11.22 -9.94
C GLY A 76 -14.22 -11.37 -11.04
N ALA A 77 -13.84 -10.27 -11.70
CA ALA A 77 -12.79 -10.26 -12.72
C ALA A 77 -11.37 -10.20 -12.13
N LEU A 78 -11.22 -10.01 -10.82
CA LEU A 78 -9.93 -10.13 -10.12
C LEU A 78 -9.42 -11.56 -10.13
N PHE A 79 -10.32 -12.54 -10.22
CA PHE A 79 -9.96 -13.95 -10.17
C PHE A 79 -9.39 -14.40 -11.54
N PRO A 80 -8.14 -14.91 -11.57
CA PRO A 80 -7.52 -15.35 -12.81
C PRO A 80 -8.26 -16.56 -13.38
N GLN A 81 -8.54 -16.53 -14.69
CA GLN A 81 -9.28 -17.60 -15.38
C GLN A 81 -8.53 -18.93 -15.41
N ASP A 82 -7.20 -18.89 -15.30
CA ASP A 82 -6.33 -20.06 -15.20
C ASP A 82 -6.07 -20.52 -13.76
N PHE A 83 -6.79 -19.93 -12.78
CA PHE A 83 -6.66 -20.22 -11.35
C PHE A 83 -5.27 -20.00 -10.76
N ASP A 84 -4.37 -19.35 -11.51
CA ASP A 84 -3.03 -19.02 -11.06
C ASP A 84 -3.05 -17.80 -10.14
N LEU A 85 -3.20 -18.07 -8.84
CA LEU A 85 -3.22 -17.04 -7.80
C LEU A 85 -1.89 -16.27 -7.67
N THR A 86 -0.79 -16.69 -8.33
CA THR A 86 0.45 -15.91 -8.31
C THR A 86 0.28 -14.54 -8.95
N LYS A 87 -0.61 -14.43 -9.95
CA LYS A 87 -0.98 -13.15 -10.57
C LYS A 87 -1.66 -12.21 -9.58
N LEU A 88 -2.57 -12.75 -8.78
CA LEU A 88 -3.29 -11.96 -7.77
C LEU A 88 -2.35 -11.54 -6.62
N LYS A 89 -1.39 -12.40 -6.24
CA LYS A 89 -0.33 -12.05 -5.28
C LYS A 89 0.57 -10.93 -5.80
N THR A 90 1.00 -11.02 -7.06
CA THR A 90 1.81 -9.97 -7.69
C THR A 90 1.05 -8.65 -7.74
N LEU A 91 -0.25 -8.69 -8.05
CA LEU A 91 -1.11 -7.51 -8.02
C LEU A 91 -1.22 -6.94 -6.59
N ALA A 92 -1.35 -7.79 -5.57
CA ALA A 92 -1.39 -7.36 -4.17
C ALA A 92 -0.11 -6.62 -3.76
N ASP A 93 1.06 -7.16 -4.12
CA ASP A 93 2.36 -6.55 -3.83
C ASP A 93 2.48 -5.16 -4.49
N LYS A 94 2.05 -5.04 -5.75
CA LYS A 94 2.05 -3.75 -6.47
C LYS A 94 1.07 -2.77 -5.86
N CYS A 95 -0.14 -3.20 -5.50
CA CYS A 95 -1.12 -2.35 -4.82
C CYS A 95 -0.67 -1.90 -3.43
N GLN A 96 0.01 -2.78 -2.68
CA GLN A 96 0.58 -2.42 -1.40
C GLN A 96 1.68 -1.37 -1.56
N ALA A 97 2.61 -1.57 -2.51
CA ALA A 97 3.66 -0.60 -2.80
C ALA A 97 3.08 0.76 -3.24
N ALA A 98 2.02 0.74 -4.05
CA ALA A 98 1.31 1.95 -4.49
C ALA A 98 0.67 2.69 -3.31
N MET A 99 -0.11 2.00 -2.48
CA MET A 99 -0.77 2.60 -1.31
C MET A 99 0.22 3.15 -0.27
N LEU A 100 1.31 2.42 0.00
CA LEU A 100 2.34 2.88 0.94
C LEU A 100 3.18 4.04 0.38
N GLY A 101 3.42 4.06 -0.94
CA GLY A 101 4.21 5.10 -1.59
C GLY A 101 3.41 6.37 -1.94
N ALA A 102 2.09 6.29 -2.02
CA ALA A 102 1.19 7.41 -2.29
C ALA A 102 -0.04 7.41 -1.36
N PRO A 103 0.14 7.53 -0.03
CA PRO A 103 -0.94 7.39 0.95
C PRO A 103 -2.05 8.45 0.85
N GLN A 104 -1.80 9.56 0.15
CA GLN A 104 -2.79 10.60 -0.13
C GLN A 104 -3.84 10.15 -1.18
N GLU A 105 -3.53 9.16 -2.01
CA GLU A 105 -4.44 8.60 -3.02
C GLU A 105 -5.31 7.53 -2.36
N LYS A 106 -6.44 7.94 -1.77
CA LYS A 106 -7.30 7.04 -0.97
C LYS A 106 -7.81 5.85 -1.77
N ARG A 107 -8.09 6.05 -3.06
CA ARG A 107 -8.40 4.97 -4.02
C ARG A 107 -7.44 3.78 -3.94
N LEU A 108 -6.12 3.99 -3.81
CA LEU A 108 -5.12 2.91 -3.81
C LEU A 108 -5.25 2.02 -2.58
N THR A 109 -5.71 2.59 -1.47
CA THR A 109 -6.02 1.81 -0.26
C THR A 109 -7.18 0.87 -0.53
N LEU A 110 -8.23 1.36 -1.18
CA LEU A 110 -9.39 0.54 -1.48
C LEU A 110 -9.03 -0.53 -2.53
N GLU A 111 -8.29 -0.18 -3.60
CA GLU A 111 -7.76 -1.14 -4.58
C GLU A 111 -6.94 -2.27 -3.92
N TRP A 112 -6.04 -1.93 -2.99
CA TRP A 112 -5.28 -2.93 -2.22
C TRP A 112 -6.19 -3.83 -1.38
N LEU A 113 -7.15 -3.26 -0.63
CA LEU A 113 -8.08 -4.03 0.19
C LEU A 113 -8.91 -5.02 -0.64
N ARG A 114 -9.35 -4.62 -1.84
CA ARG A 114 -10.07 -5.52 -2.75
C ARG A 114 -9.26 -6.77 -3.06
N VAL A 115 -8.00 -6.60 -3.42
CA VAL A 115 -7.10 -7.70 -3.76
C VAL A 115 -6.81 -8.58 -2.53
N GLN A 116 -6.65 -7.98 -1.34
CA GLN A 116 -6.46 -8.74 -0.10
C GLN A 116 -7.66 -9.60 0.26
N VAL A 117 -8.88 -9.09 0.10
CA VAL A 117 -10.11 -9.88 0.31
C VAL A 117 -10.20 -11.00 -0.74
N ALA A 118 -9.88 -10.71 -2.00
CA ALA A 118 -9.90 -11.72 -3.07
C ALA A 118 -8.87 -12.84 -2.85
N LEU A 119 -7.70 -12.51 -2.28
CA LEU A 119 -6.66 -13.47 -1.93
C LEU A 119 -7.03 -14.35 -0.72
N ASN A 120 -7.87 -13.85 0.17
CA ASN A 120 -8.32 -14.49 1.40
C ASN A 120 -7.21 -15.22 2.19
N GLN A 121 -6.10 -14.52 2.46
CA GLN A 121 -4.94 -15.09 3.17
C GLN A 121 -5.02 -14.87 4.68
N PRO A 122 -4.25 -15.64 5.47
CA PRO A 122 -4.10 -15.39 6.91
C PRO A 122 -3.75 -13.92 7.20
N GLY A 123 -4.45 -13.33 8.16
CA GLY A 123 -4.26 -11.93 8.54
C GLY A 123 -5.27 -10.95 7.90
N LEU A 124 -6.15 -11.40 7.00
CA LEU A 124 -7.23 -10.56 6.46
C LEU A 124 -8.09 -9.91 7.56
N ALA A 125 -8.31 -10.62 8.67
CA ALA A 125 -9.05 -10.09 9.81
C ALA A 125 -8.46 -8.79 10.40
N PHE A 126 -7.14 -8.58 10.28
CA PHE A 126 -6.49 -7.33 10.73
C PHE A 126 -6.86 -6.13 9.85
N LEU A 127 -7.32 -6.35 8.62
CA LEU A 127 -7.73 -5.31 7.69
C LEU A 127 -9.21 -4.94 7.82
N LEU A 128 -10.00 -5.76 8.52
CA LEU A 128 -11.44 -5.52 8.70
C LEU A 128 -11.80 -4.17 9.32
N PRO A 129 -11.09 -3.66 10.35
CA PRO A 129 -11.38 -2.32 10.86
C PRO A 129 -11.29 -1.23 9.79
N GLN A 130 -10.32 -1.34 8.87
CA GLN A 130 -10.15 -0.39 7.78
C GLN A 130 -11.25 -0.52 6.73
N ILE A 131 -11.64 -1.74 6.37
CA ILE A 131 -12.76 -1.98 5.45
C ILE A 131 -14.06 -1.40 6.04
N LYS A 132 -14.33 -1.66 7.33
CA LYS A 132 -15.51 -1.12 8.03
C LYS A 132 -15.53 0.41 8.01
N LEU A 133 -14.40 1.04 8.35
CA LEU A 133 -14.29 2.51 8.34
C LEU A 133 -14.59 3.11 6.97
N ILE A 134 -14.10 2.50 5.88
CA ILE A 134 -14.36 2.97 4.51
C ILE A 134 -15.82 2.71 4.10
N ALA A 135 -16.40 1.59 4.51
CA ALA A 135 -17.80 1.25 4.26
C ALA A 135 -18.77 2.19 5.01
N GLU A 136 -18.46 2.55 6.25
CA GLU A 136 -19.18 3.57 7.04
C GLU A 136 -19.10 4.95 6.39
N GLY A 137 -17.99 5.25 5.70
CA GLY A 137 -17.83 6.43 4.84
C GLY A 137 -18.67 6.40 3.55
N GLY A 138 -19.46 5.35 3.31
CA GLY A 138 -20.38 5.24 2.18
C GLY A 138 -19.80 4.60 0.92
N SER A 139 -18.60 4.00 0.99
CA SER A 139 -18.00 3.32 -0.18
C SER A 139 -18.81 2.08 -0.58
N PRO A 140 -19.34 2.01 -1.83
CA PRO A 140 -20.08 0.84 -2.31
C PRO A 140 -19.20 -0.41 -2.37
N GLU A 141 -17.96 -0.27 -2.83
CA GLU A 141 -17.01 -1.39 -2.88
C GLU A 141 -16.67 -1.90 -1.49
N ALA A 142 -16.35 -1.03 -0.52
CA ALA A 142 -16.01 -1.50 0.83
C ALA A 142 -17.19 -2.21 1.50
N ASN A 143 -18.42 -1.75 1.26
CA ASN A 143 -19.62 -2.46 1.67
C ASN A 143 -19.71 -3.85 1.03
N TYR A 144 -19.42 -3.97 -0.26
CA TYR A 144 -19.37 -5.27 -0.94
C TYR A 144 -18.24 -6.17 -0.39
N LEU A 145 -17.07 -5.62 -0.07
CA LEU A 145 -15.97 -6.38 0.55
C LEU A 145 -16.35 -6.98 1.91
N LEU A 146 -17.14 -6.28 2.74
CA LEU A 146 -17.65 -6.85 3.99
C LEU A 146 -18.52 -8.09 3.74
N TYR A 147 -19.38 -8.03 2.71
CA TYR A 147 -20.16 -9.18 2.29
C TYR A 147 -19.27 -10.33 1.80
N GLU A 148 -18.26 -10.05 0.99
CA GLU A 148 -17.36 -11.09 0.46
C GLU A 148 -16.57 -11.80 1.57
N VAL A 149 -16.08 -11.07 2.57
CA VAL A 149 -15.43 -11.70 3.74
C VAL A 149 -16.39 -12.68 4.42
N TYR A 150 -17.64 -12.29 4.65
CA TYR A 150 -18.64 -13.21 5.21
C TYR A 150 -18.92 -14.39 4.27
N SER A 151 -19.11 -14.14 2.97
CA SER A 151 -19.50 -15.13 1.96
C SER A 151 -18.51 -16.30 1.90
N VAL A 152 -17.21 -16.01 1.99
CA VAL A 152 -16.15 -17.02 1.94
C VAL A 152 -16.09 -17.84 3.24
N HIS A 153 -16.29 -17.21 4.40
CA HIS A 153 -16.12 -17.87 5.71
C HIS A 153 -17.40 -18.50 6.26
N ARG A 154 -18.59 -18.20 5.71
CA ARG A 154 -19.89 -18.69 6.23
C ARG A 154 -20.04 -20.22 6.25
N ARG A 155 -19.15 -20.94 5.58
CA ARG A 155 -19.11 -22.41 5.51
C ARG A 155 -17.91 -23.01 6.24
N ASP A 156 -17.11 -22.19 6.92
CA ASP A 156 -15.99 -22.68 7.71
C ASP A 156 -16.50 -23.59 8.84
N GLY A 157 -15.68 -24.60 9.17
CA GLY A 157 -16.00 -25.54 10.24
C GLY A 157 -16.00 -24.86 11.62
N ALA A 158 -16.57 -25.54 12.63
CA ALA A 158 -16.66 -25.02 13.99
C ALA A 158 -15.29 -24.65 14.61
N ASP A 159 -14.21 -25.29 14.15
CA ASP A 159 -12.84 -25.04 14.62
C ASP A 159 -12.23 -23.72 14.09
N ALA A 160 -12.84 -23.07 13.11
CA ALA A 160 -12.37 -21.80 12.56
C ALA A 160 -12.67 -20.59 13.46
N GLY A 161 -13.47 -20.79 14.52
CA GLY A 161 -13.88 -19.72 15.43
C GLY A 161 -15.05 -18.89 14.89
N PRO A 162 -15.34 -17.74 15.54
CA PRO A 162 -16.46 -16.89 15.13
C PRO A 162 -16.20 -16.24 13.76
N LEU A 163 -17.27 -16.05 12.99
CA LEU A 163 -17.20 -15.36 11.70
C LEU A 163 -16.65 -13.93 11.88
N PRO A 164 -15.66 -13.52 11.07
CA PRO A 164 -15.08 -12.17 11.18
C PRO A 164 -16.07 -11.04 10.88
N VAL A 165 -17.09 -11.33 10.07
CA VAL A 165 -18.21 -10.45 9.74
C VAL A 165 -19.50 -11.21 10.05
N SER A 166 -20.42 -10.59 10.79
CA SER A 166 -21.71 -11.23 11.11
C SER A 166 -22.62 -11.28 9.87
N ARG A 167 -23.57 -12.22 9.87
CA ARG A 167 -24.55 -12.36 8.79
C ARG A 167 -25.33 -11.06 8.56
N ASP A 168 -25.83 -10.44 9.62
CA ASP A 168 -26.65 -9.23 9.51
C ASP A 168 -25.84 -8.06 8.94
N MET A 169 -24.59 -7.88 9.39
CA MET A 169 -23.67 -6.89 8.85
C MET A 169 -23.38 -7.12 7.36
N ALA A 170 -23.15 -8.37 6.96
CA ALA A 170 -22.89 -8.72 5.58
C ALA A 170 -24.09 -8.45 4.67
N LEU A 171 -25.30 -8.78 5.11
CA LEU A 171 -26.53 -8.54 4.35
C LEU A 171 -26.85 -7.05 4.24
N GLU A 172 -26.69 -6.29 5.33
CA GLU A 172 -26.85 -4.84 5.31
C GLU A 172 -25.84 -4.18 4.36
N ALA A 173 -24.57 -4.58 4.42
CA ALA A 173 -23.53 -4.05 3.55
C ALA A 173 -23.78 -4.43 2.07
N LEU A 174 -24.20 -5.66 1.79
CA LEU A 174 -24.56 -6.09 0.43
C LEU A 174 -25.70 -5.22 -0.14
N GLN A 175 -26.75 -4.97 0.66
CA GLN A 175 -27.86 -4.10 0.27
C GLN A 175 -27.41 -2.67 0.00
N LYS A 176 -26.56 -2.08 0.86
CA LYS A 176 -25.99 -0.74 0.65
C LYS A 176 -25.17 -0.66 -0.64
N ALA A 177 -24.32 -1.65 -0.90
CA ALA A 177 -23.53 -1.72 -2.12
C ALA A 177 -24.42 -1.82 -3.37
N GLY A 178 -25.42 -2.70 -3.34
CA GLY A 178 -26.38 -2.87 -4.44
C GLY A 178 -27.20 -1.61 -4.70
N ALA A 179 -27.72 -0.97 -3.64
CA ALA A 179 -28.48 0.28 -3.75
C ALA A 179 -27.66 1.43 -4.34
N ALA A 180 -26.34 1.44 -4.12
CA ALA A 180 -25.42 2.39 -4.71
C ALA A 180 -25.01 2.05 -6.16
N GLY A 181 -25.49 0.93 -6.73
CA GLY A 181 -25.23 0.53 -8.10
C GLY A 181 -24.01 -0.39 -8.30
N HIS A 182 -23.45 -0.95 -7.21
CA HIS A 182 -22.32 -1.88 -7.33
C HIS A 182 -22.77 -3.15 -8.06
N LEU A 183 -22.25 -3.37 -9.28
CA LEU A 183 -22.75 -4.40 -10.20
C LEU A 183 -22.72 -5.81 -9.60
N THR A 184 -21.58 -6.26 -9.05
CA THR A 184 -21.50 -7.61 -8.46
C THR A 184 -22.40 -7.78 -7.25
N ALA A 185 -22.69 -6.69 -6.52
CA ALA A 185 -23.61 -6.73 -5.38
C ALA A 185 -25.06 -6.90 -5.87
N LEU A 186 -25.44 -6.16 -6.92
CA LEU A 186 -26.73 -6.33 -7.60
C LEU A 186 -26.90 -7.75 -8.15
N GLU A 187 -25.91 -8.27 -8.86
CA GLU A 187 -25.94 -9.65 -9.37
C GLU A 187 -26.09 -10.68 -8.25
N THR A 188 -25.46 -10.44 -7.11
CA THR A 188 -25.56 -11.32 -5.94
C THR A 188 -26.94 -11.27 -5.29
N LEU A 189 -27.56 -10.09 -5.20
CA LEU A 189 -28.90 -9.91 -4.63
C LEU A 189 -30.02 -10.50 -5.50
N LEU A 190 -29.78 -10.64 -6.80
CA LEU A 190 -30.76 -11.16 -7.77
C LEU A 190 -30.74 -12.68 -7.92
N ARG A 191 -29.77 -13.38 -7.31
CA ARG A 191 -29.64 -14.84 -7.34
C ARG A 191 -30.25 -15.48 -6.09
#